data_AF-D5GIG9-F1
#
_entry.id   AF-D5GIG9-F1
#
_cell.length_a   1.000
_cell.length_b   1.000
_cell.length_c   1.000
_cell.angle_alpha   90.00
_cell.angle_beta   90.00
_cell.angle_gamma   90.00
#
_symmetry.space_group_name_H-M   'P 1'
#
loop_
_entity.id
_entity.type
_entity.pdbx_description
1 polymer ?
#
loop_
_entity_poly.entity_id
_entity_poly.type
_entity_poly.pdbx_seq_one_letter_code
_entity_poly.pdbx_strand_id
1 'polypeptide(L)'
;MKCRIASQLKLLATHLGPRKPRLCPYNAVTSCHRIHTAAPTPEASGKPPCSTPLARYLAEAIEATGPITLAAYMRQCLVSDLGGYYTTERGVGTGDQFGRKGDFITSPEISQVFGELIGIWVVSEWMRQRRQGEKIQIIELGPGRGTLMSDLWRVVLIFKTMADSVEAIYLVEASSSLREAQKVLLCGPKTKMRQIENGFACQSKASPKTDIIWYEDFSFIPRDKDRTPYIIAHEFFDALPIHAFTNTDNGWREMLVNTSPGKGQFITKDGVSELETRSNTPEFSLALANAPTPHSILLPPLSQRYKDLEKLKNATIEISPESLGLMEKISQRIGEAGAGAALIMDYGTSDTVPANSLRGILKHEICSPFSRPGEVDVSADVDFTALAEKAINSSKKVEVHGPVKQRAFLGMLGIKERTEFLIRELKEEPSYGWDDGNEEKEKALRLGHDRLVGEHAGGMGAIYKALAVIPARKGRRPVGFGGEVTGEKD
;
A
#
# COMPACT_ATOMS: atom_id res chain seq x y z
N MET A 1 -41.87 -23.45 -17.12
CA MET A 1 -42.34 -22.46 -16.13
C MET A 1 -41.19 -21.49 -15.87
N LYS A 2 -40.84 -20.49 -16.69
CA LYS A 2 -41.55 -19.36 -17.32
C LYS A 2 -42.31 -18.44 -16.33
N CYS A 3 -41.67 -17.29 -16.09
CA CYS A 3 -42.23 -15.96 -15.86
C CYS A 3 -42.77 -15.57 -14.48
N ARG A 4 -42.29 -14.38 -14.07
CA ARG A 4 -42.89 -13.38 -13.18
C ARG A 4 -42.82 -13.67 -11.68
N ILE A 5 -42.04 -12.86 -10.98
CA ILE A 5 -42.55 -11.87 -10.02
C ILE A 5 -41.50 -10.75 -9.95
N ALA A 6 -41.79 -9.66 -10.64
CA ALA A 6 -41.19 -8.35 -10.48
C ALA A 6 -42.37 -7.38 -10.45
N SER A 7 -42.75 -6.89 -9.26
CA SER A 7 -43.51 -5.65 -9.05
C SER A 7 -44.01 -5.57 -7.61
N GLN A 8 -43.34 -4.81 -6.74
CA GLN A 8 -43.99 -4.03 -5.67
C GLN A 8 -43.06 -2.86 -5.29
N LEU A 9 -43.11 -1.78 -6.08
CA LEU A 9 -42.65 -0.45 -5.68
C LEU A 9 -43.15 0.56 -6.72
N LYS A 10 -44.23 1.28 -6.37
CA LYS A 10 -44.75 2.57 -6.87
C LYS A 10 -46.27 2.53 -7.02
N LEU A 11 -46.95 3.00 -5.98
CA LEU A 11 -48.33 3.48 -6.05
C LEU A 11 -48.34 4.83 -5.34
N LEU A 12 -48.41 5.92 -6.12
CA LEU A 12 -49.10 7.19 -5.84
C LEU A 12 -48.66 8.26 -6.84
N ALA A 13 -49.35 8.29 -7.98
CA ALA A 13 -49.53 9.49 -8.79
C ALA A 13 -50.82 9.31 -9.61
N THR A 14 -51.90 10.02 -9.26
CA THR A 14 -53.04 10.24 -10.16
C THR A 14 -53.65 11.61 -9.90
N HIS A 15 -53.52 12.47 -10.92
CA HIS A 15 -54.42 13.53 -11.39
C HIS A 15 -53.52 14.59 -12.09
N LEU A 16 -53.60 14.90 -13.37
CA LEU A 16 -54.63 14.77 -14.42
C LEU A 16 -53.94 14.70 -15.80
N GLY A 17 -54.69 14.22 -16.80
CA GLY A 17 -54.22 13.81 -18.13
C GLY A 17 -53.92 14.90 -19.18
N PRO A 18 -53.72 14.50 -20.46
CA PRO A 18 -52.85 15.19 -21.42
C PRO A 18 -53.59 15.90 -22.55
N ARG A 19 -53.00 16.96 -23.14
CA ARG A 19 -53.19 17.37 -24.55
C ARG A 19 -51.96 18.10 -25.12
N LYS A 20 -51.47 17.68 -26.30
CA LYS A 20 -50.58 18.40 -27.23
C LYS A 20 -51.42 19.01 -28.39
N PRO A 21 -50.86 19.67 -29.43
CA PRO A 21 -50.14 20.96 -29.46
C PRO A 21 -50.67 21.89 -30.60
N ARG A 22 -50.33 23.19 -30.65
CA ARG A 22 -50.32 23.99 -31.90
C ARG A 22 -49.28 25.13 -31.85
N LEU A 23 -48.63 25.35 -33.01
CA LEU A 23 -47.68 26.42 -33.39
C LEU A 23 -48.39 27.81 -33.41
N CYS A 24 -47.78 29.01 -33.47
CA CYS A 24 -46.51 29.56 -33.99
C CYS A 24 -46.37 31.04 -33.48
N PRO A 25 -45.54 31.92 -34.07
CA PRO A 25 -44.17 32.34 -33.68
C PRO A 25 -44.09 33.76 -33.06
N TYR A 26 -42.94 34.20 -32.52
CA TYR A 26 -42.48 35.60 -32.66
C TYR A 26 -40.99 35.72 -32.29
N ASN A 27 -40.20 36.26 -33.23
CA ASN A 27 -38.83 36.72 -33.04
C ASN A 27 -38.82 38.02 -32.21
N ALA A 28 -37.88 38.14 -31.27
CA ALA A 28 -37.20 39.41 -30.98
C ALA A 28 -35.88 39.15 -30.24
N VAL A 29 -34.80 39.60 -30.86
CA VAL A 29 -33.47 39.76 -30.28
C VAL A 29 -33.47 41.07 -29.49
N THR A 30 -33.12 41.03 -28.21
CA THR A 30 -32.53 42.20 -27.54
C THR A 30 -31.78 41.79 -26.28
N SER A 31 -30.54 42.27 -26.20
CA SER A 31 -29.63 42.18 -25.06
C SER A 31 -30.25 42.69 -23.77
N CYS A 32 -29.96 42.04 -22.64
CA CYS A 32 -30.04 42.68 -21.33
C CYS A 32 -28.86 42.29 -20.44
N HIS A 33 -28.47 43.27 -19.63
CA HIS A 33 -27.15 43.47 -19.06
C HIS A 33 -26.70 42.41 -18.06
N ARG A 34 -25.37 42.20 -18.04
CA ARG A 34 -24.65 41.61 -16.91
C ARG A 34 -25.02 42.37 -15.64
N ILE A 35 -25.77 41.73 -14.76
CA ILE A 35 -25.84 42.13 -13.36
C ILE A 35 -24.53 41.65 -12.74
N HIS A 36 -23.62 42.59 -12.48
CA HIS A 36 -22.48 42.37 -11.61
C HIS A 36 -23.01 42.13 -10.20
N THR A 37 -23.19 40.87 -9.81
CA THR A 37 -23.21 40.51 -8.40
C THR A 37 -21.77 40.64 -7.89
N ALA A 38 -21.56 41.66 -7.06
CA ALA A 38 -20.30 41.85 -6.35
C ALA A 38 -19.94 40.56 -5.61
N ALA A 39 -18.71 40.09 -5.81
CA ALA A 39 -18.14 39.02 -5.01
C ALA A 39 -18.20 39.42 -3.53
N PRO A 40 -18.59 38.53 -2.61
CA PRO A 40 -18.47 38.83 -1.19
C PRO A 40 -16.99 39.10 -0.90
N THR A 41 -16.70 40.28 -0.36
CA THR A 41 -15.43 40.62 0.24
C THR A 41 -15.09 39.55 1.28
N PRO A 42 -13.87 38.98 1.28
CA PRO A 42 -13.47 38.08 2.34
C PRO A 42 -13.31 38.93 3.61
N GLU A 43 -14.31 38.85 4.51
CA GLU A 43 -14.08 39.24 5.89
C GLU A 43 -12.94 38.37 6.42
N ALA A 44 -11.87 39.05 6.85
CA ALA A 44 -10.68 38.44 7.41
C ALA A 44 -11.02 37.74 8.73
N SER A 45 -11.40 36.47 8.67
CA SER A 45 -11.23 35.58 9.81
C SER A 45 -9.73 35.36 9.99
N GLY A 46 -9.19 35.74 11.14
CA GLY A 46 -7.75 35.67 11.46
C GLY A 46 -7.20 34.24 11.63
N LYS A 47 -7.77 33.23 10.98
CA LYS A 47 -7.21 31.87 10.95
C LYS A 47 -6.09 31.83 9.90
N PRO A 48 -4.89 31.32 10.21
CA PRO A 48 -3.84 31.15 9.21
C PRO A 48 -4.37 30.28 8.05
N PRO A 49 -3.98 30.56 6.80
CA PRO A 49 -4.47 29.80 5.66
C PRO A 49 -4.02 28.34 5.77
N CYS A 50 -4.97 27.40 5.75
CA CYS A 50 -4.67 25.97 5.69
C CYS A 50 -3.90 25.65 4.40
N SER A 51 -2.93 24.73 4.48
CA SER A 51 -2.01 24.43 3.38
C SER A 51 -2.67 23.68 2.21
N THR A 52 -3.67 22.84 2.48
CA THR A 52 -4.40 22.04 1.48
C THR A 52 -5.92 22.12 1.69
N PRO A 53 -6.75 21.81 0.67
CA PRO A 53 -8.19 21.65 0.85
C PRO A 53 -8.54 20.60 1.91
N LEU A 54 -7.79 19.50 1.94
CA LEU A 54 -7.93 18.46 2.95
C LEU A 54 -7.61 18.97 4.36
N ALA A 55 -6.56 19.78 4.53
CA ALA A 55 -6.23 20.39 5.81
C ALA A 55 -7.37 21.25 6.35
N ARG A 56 -8.02 22.06 5.48
CA ARG A 56 -9.19 22.85 5.87
C ARG A 56 -10.34 21.95 6.33
N TYR A 57 -10.66 20.92 5.56
CA TYR A 57 -11.72 19.97 5.89
C TYR A 57 -11.46 19.27 7.24
N LEU A 58 -10.24 18.79 7.48
CA LEU A 58 -9.87 18.14 8.74
C LEU A 58 -9.95 19.11 9.92
N ALA A 59 -9.51 20.36 9.75
CA ALA A 59 -9.61 21.37 10.80
C ALA A 59 -11.06 21.69 11.16
N GLU A 60 -11.93 21.87 10.16
CA GLU A 60 -13.37 22.10 10.36
C GLU A 60 -14.05 20.90 11.03
N ALA A 61 -13.70 19.66 10.62
CA ALA A 61 -14.23 18.44 11.22
C ALA A 61 -13.81 18.31 12.70
N ILE A 62 -12.56 18.60 13.03
CA ILE A 62 -12.05 18.58 14.41
C ILE A 62 -12.70 19.68 15.25
N GLU A 63 -12.87 20.89 14.70
CA GLU A 63 -13.56 21.99 15.39
C GLU A 63 -15.02 21.64 15.70
N ALA A 64 -15.70 20.92 14.80
CA ALA A 64 -17.10 20.55 14.95
C ALA A 64 -17.33 19.31 15.84
N THR A 65 -16.43 18.31 15.79
CA THR A 65 -16.66 16.99 16.40
C THR A 65 -15.67 16.62 17.51
N GLY A 66 -14.63 17.43 17.69
CA GLY A 66 -13.50 17.14 18.58
C GLY A 66 -12.36 16.40 17.88
N PRO A 67 -11.28 16.08 18.63
CA PRO A 67 -10.12 15.39 18.08
C PRO A 67 -10.48 14.05 17.42
N ILE A 68 -9.85 13.75 16.29
CA ILE A 68 -10.07 12.51 15.53
C ILE A 68 -8.98 11.48 15.85
N THR A 69 -9.22 10.19 15.57
CA THR A 69 -8.18 9.17 15.77
C THR A 69 -7.02 9.36 14.80
N LEU A 70 -5.82 8.91 15.17
CA LEU A 70 -4.68 8.87 14.26
C LEU A 70 -4.99 8.04 13.01
N ALA A 71 -5.72 6.93 13.15
CA ALA A 71 -6.13 6.10 12.03
C ALA A 71 -7.03 6.85 11.04
N ALA A 72 -7.99 7.64 11.54
CA ALA A 72 -8.85 8.46 10.69
C ALA A 72 -8.04 9.53 9.94
N TYR A 73 -7.09 10.18 10.63
CA TYR A 73 -6.19 11.15 10.01
C TYR A 73 -5.35 10.52 8.90
N MET A 74 -4.63 9.41 9.17
CA MET A 74 -3.82 8.70 8.17
C MET A 74 -4.64 8.31 6.94
N ARG A 75 -5.83 7.72 7.15
CA ARG A 75 -6.71 7.34 6.06
C ARG A 75 -7.07 8.54 5.17
N GLN A 76 -7.42 9.67 5.77
CA GLN A 76 -7.74 10.88 5.02
C GLN A 76 -6.50 11.41 4.27
N CYS A 77 -5.33 11.46 4.93
CA CYS A 77 -4.09 11.88 4.30
C CYS A 77 -3.71 11.04 3.09
N LEU A 78 -3.95 9.73 3.12
CA LEU A 78 -3.48 8.82 2.08
C LEU A 78 -4.48 8.63 0.94
N VAL A 79 -5.79 8.55 1.23
CA VAL A 79 -6.79 8.11 0.23
C VAL A 79 -8.06 8.97 0.15
N SER A 80 -8.07 10.18 0.71
CA SER A 80 -9.25 11.06 0.60
C SER A 80 -9.52 11.51 -0.85
N ASP A 81 -10.79 11.61 -1.23
CA ASP A 81 -11.19 12.21 -2.51
C ASP A 81 -10.94 13.73 -2.55
N LEU A 82 -10.70 14.36 -1.39
CA LEU A 82 -10.38 15.79 -1.26
C LEU A 82 -8.88 16.09 -1.43
N GLY A 83 -8.12 15.14 -1.97
CA GLY A 83 -6.71 15.27 -2.25
C GLY A 83 -5.81 14.43 -1.35
N GLY A 84 -6.16 13.16 -1.15
CA GLY A 84 -5.28 12.19 -0.49
C GLY A 84 -4.02 11.90 -1.31
N TYR A 85 -2.95 11.49 -0.64
CA TYR A 85 -1.62 11.30 -1.21
C TYR A 85 -1.65 10.40 -2.44
N TYR A 86 -2.26 9.21 -2.35
CA TYR A 86 -2.33 8.25 -3.47
C TYR A 86 -3.49 8.51 -4.44
N THR A 87 -4.53 9.25 -4.04
CA THR A 87 -5.74 9.51 -4.85
C THR A 87 -5.69 10.80 -5.66
N THR A 88 -4.81 11.73 -5.31
CA THR A 88 -4.68 13.01 -6.03
C THR A 88 -4.09 12.81 -7.42
N GLU A 89 -4.80 13.26 -8.45
CA GLU A 89 -4.26 13.44 -9.79
C GLU A 89 -3.22 14.57 -9.80
N ARG A 90 -1.97 14.27 -9.42
CA ARG A 90 -0.85 15.17 -9.67
C ARG A 90 -0.58 15.11 -11.18
N GLY A 91 -0.98 16.17 -11.89
CA GLY A 91 -0.96 16.23 -13.35
C GLY A 91 0.38 15.83 -13.96
N VAL A 92 0.34 15.31 -15.19
CA VAL A 92 1.54 14.96 -15.97
C VAL A 92 2.45 16.20 -16.07
N GLY A 93 3.58 16.17 -15.36
CA GLY A 93 4.55 17.27 -15.30
C GLY A 93 4.69 17.94 -13.93
N THR A 94 3.76 17.74 -13.00
CA THR A 94 3.86 18.19 -11.61
C THR A 94 4.05 16.99 -10.68
N GLY A 95 5.26 16.42 -10.65
CA GLY A 95 5.72 15.47 -9.63
C GLY A 95 5.06 14.09 -9.65
N ASP A 96 5.71 13.13 -10.31
CA ASP A 96 5.48 11.69 -10.10
C ASP A 96 5.63 11.36 -8.61
N GLN A 97 4.76 10.58 -7.99
CA GLN A 97 4.85 10.27 -6.54
C GLN A 97 5.99 9.29 -6.24
N PHE A 98 6.33 8.45 -7.22
CA PHE A 98 7.27 7.33 -7.06
C PHE A 98 8.49 7.45 -7.99
N GLY A 99 9.65 7.02 -7.50
CA GLY A 99 10.91 6.94 -8.25
C GLY A 99 11.80 8.17 -8.05
N ARG A 100 12.91 8.26 -8.81
CA ARG A 100 13.99 9.25 -8.58
C ARG A 100 13.57 10.73 -8.59
N LYS A 101 12.41 11.06 -9.19
CA LYS A 101 11.86 12.42 -9.25
C LYS A 101 10.62 12.61 -8.34
N GLY A 102 10.21 11.57 -7.61
CA GLY A 102 9.08 11.60 -6.69
C GLY A 102 9.46 11.82 -5.25
N ASP A 103 8.57 11.43 -4.33
CA ASP A 103 8.80 11.60 -2.89
C ASP A 103 9.52 10.38 -2.29
N PHE A 104 9.36 9.20 -2.90
CA PHE A 104 9.91 7.93 -2.42
C PHE A 104 10.52 7.06 -3.55
N ILE A 105 11.58 6.31 -3.23
CA ILE A 105 12.19 5.29 -4.11
C ILE A 105 12.04 3.92 -3.43
N THR A 106 11.07 3.12 -3.87
CA THR A 106 10.82 1.76 -3.35
C THR A 106 11.85 0.76 -3.86
N SER A 107 11.92 -0.40 -3.19
CA SER A 107 12.87 -1.48 -3.57
C SER A 107 12.79 -1.89 -5.07
N PRO A 108 11.60 -2.04 -5.69
CA PRO A 108 11.46 -2.29 -7.12
C PRO A 108 12.03 -1.17 -8.01
N GLU A 109 11.93 0.09 -7.59
CA GLU A 109 12.45 1.25 -8.33
C GLU A 109 13.96 1.43 -8.19
N ILE A 110 14.56 0.81 -7.16
CA ILE A 110 16.02 0.82 -6.93
C ILE A 110 16.72 -0.12 -7.90
N SER A 111 16.21 -1.34 -8.08
CA SER A 111 16.84 -2.35 -8.93
C SER A 111 15.86 -3.42 -9.39
N GLN A 112 15.89 -3.75 -10.69
CA GLN A 112 15.16 -4.88 -11.27
C GLN A 112 15.49 -6.21 -10.57
N VAL A 113 16.68 -6.32 -9.97
CA VAL A 113 17.11 -7.54 -9.28
C VAL A 113 16.15 -7.85 -8.12
N PHE A 114 15.61 -6.84 -7.45
CA PHE A 114 14.62 -7.04 -6.39
C PHE A 114 13.40 -7.82 -6.92
N GLY A 115 12.73 -7.31 -7.94
CA GLY A 115 11.52 -7.94 -8.49
C GLY A 115 11.79 -9.31 -9.12
N GLU A 116 12.97 -9.48 -9.73
CA GLU A 116 13.40 -10.78 -10.26
C GLU A 116 13.52 -11.84 -9.14
N LEU A 117 14.12 -11.48 -8.00
CA LEU A 117 14.27 -12.41 -6.87
C LEU A 117 12.93 -12.74 -6.20
N ILE A 118 12.00 -11.79 -6.12
CA ILE A 118 10.64 -12.09 -5.64
C ILE A 118 9.95 -13.07 -6.61
N GLY A 119 10.14 -12.90 -7.92
CA GLY A 119 9.67 -13.88 -8.92
C GLY A 119 10.29 -15.25 -8.75
N ILE A 120 11.60 -15.34 -8.48
CA ILE A 120 12.27 -16.60 -8.17
C ILE A 120 11.71 -17.23 -6.89
N TRP A 121 11.42 -16.44 -5.85
CA TRP A 121 10.80 -16.93 -4.63
C TRP A 121 9.42 -17.53 -4.89
N VAL A 122 8.57 -16.84 -5.66
CA VAL A 122 7.24 -17.34 -6.06
C VAL A 122 7.34 -18.66 -6.84
N VAL A 123 8.24 -18.72 -7.83
CA VAL A 123 8.48 -19.94 -8.62
C VAL A 123 8.99 -21.08 -7.73
N SER A 124 9.91 -20.79 -6.80
CA SER A 124 10.45 -21.79 -5.87
C SER A 124 9.36 -22.37 -4.98
N GLU A 125 8.50 -21.52 -4.42
CA GLU A 125 7.38 -21.99 -3.59
C GLU A 125 6.38 -22.81 -4.39
N TRP A 126 6.10 -22.43 -5.64
CA TRP A 126 5.27 -23.20 -6.56
C TRP A 126 5.85 -24.59 -6.85
N MET A 127 7.12 -24.68 -7.24
CA MET A 127 7.79 -25.97 -7.50
C MET A 127 7.74 -26.89 -6.28
N ARG A 128 7.98 -26.34 -5.08
CA ARG A 128 7.98 -27.10 -3.83
C ARG A 128 6.60 -27.59 -3.42
N GLN A 129 5.51 -26.98 -3.88
CA GLN A 129 4.15 -27.43 -3.59
C GLN A 129 3.72 -28.63 -4.45
N ARG A 130 4.39 -28.88 -5.59
CA ARG A 130 4.16 -30.03 -6.49
C ARG A 130 2.69 -30.26 -6.85
N ARG A 131 1.92 -29.17 -7.06
CA ARG A 131 0.51 -29.23 -7.46
C ARG A 131 0.36 -28.89 -8.93
N GLN A 132 0.05 -29.90 -9.75
CA GLN A 132 -0.21 -29.75 -11.18
C GLN A 132 -1.71 -29.57 -11.43
N GLY A 133 -2.09 -28.67 -12.35
CA GLY A 133 -3.47 -28.50 -12.81
C GLY A 133 -4.34 -27.50 -12.03
N GLU A 134 -3.81 -26.84 -11.00
CA GLU A 134 -4.51 -25.77 -10.27
C GLU A 134 -4.38 -24.43 -10.99
N LYS A 135 -5.39 -23.56 -10.80
CA LYS A 135 -5.38 -22.21 -11.35
C LYS A 135 -4.58 -21.29 -10.44
N ILE A 136 -3.44 -20.80 -10.91
CA ILE A 136 -2.57 -19.93 -10.14
C ILE A 136 -3.10 -18.50 -10.19
N GLN A 137 -3.18 -17.86 -9.02
CA GLN A 137 -3.45 -16.43 -8.87
C GLN A 137 -2.17 -15.77 -8.37
N ILE A 138 -1.62 -14.81 -9.12
CA ILE A 138 -0.55 -13.94 -8.61
C ILE A 138 -1.22 -12.65 -8.18
N ILE A 139 -1.07 -12.27 -6.92
CA ILE A 139 -1.79 -11.17 -6.28
C ILE A 139 -0.77 -10.19 -5.71
N GLU A 140 -0.87 -8.91 -6.04
CA GLU A 140 -0.06 -7.85 -5.42
C GLU A 140 -0.96 -6.83 -4.74
N LEU A 141 -0.64 -6.48 -3.50
CA LEU A 141 -1.34 -5.48 -2.70
C LEU A 141 -0.57 -4.16 -2.80
N GLY A 142 -1.24 -3.10 -3.29
CA GLY A 142 -0.63 -1.78 -3.52
C GLY A 142 0.60 -1.84 -4.42
N PRO A 143 0.44 -2.17 -5.70
CA PRO A 143 1.58 -2.40 -6.61
C PRO A 143 2.34 -1.12 -7.02
N GLY A 144 1.94 0.06 -6.54
CA GLY A 144 2.54 1.35 -6.90
C GLY A 144 2.51 1.59 -8.41
N ARG A 145 3.67 1.61 -9.07
CA ARG A 145 3.75 1.75 -10.54
C ARG A 145 3.56 0.44 -11.31
N GLY A 146 3.51 -0.71 -10.61
CA GLY A 146 3.47 -2.05 -11.18
C GLY A 146 4.85 -2.61 -11.57
N THR A 147 5.94 -1.94 -11.16
CA THR A 147 7.32 -2.33 -11.49
C THR A 147 7.67 -3.70 -10.91
N LEU A 148 7.30 -3.96 -9.65
CA LEU A 148 7.48 -5.26 -9.02
C LEU A 148 6.78 -6.37 -9.80
N MET A 149 5.48 -6.22 -10.10
CA MET A 149 4.75 -7.18 -10.92
C MET A 149 5.39 -7.38 -12.30
N SER A 150 5.86 -6.31 -12.94
CA SER A 150 6.47 -6.38 -14.26
C SER A 150 7.72 -7.26 -14.26
N ASP A 151 8.61 -7.10 -13.27
CA ASP A 151 9.81 -7.91 -13.12
C ASP A 151 9.50 -9.34 -12.69
N LEU A 152 8.60 -9.51 -11.72
CA LEU A 152 8.13 -10.81 -11.26
C LEU A 152 7.53 -11.62 -12.42
N TRP A 153 6.65 -10.99 -13.22
CA TRP A 153 5.98 -11.65 -14.33
C TRP A 153 6.96 -12.05 -15.42
N ARG A 154 7.97 -11.22 -15.70
CA ARG A 154 9.06 -11.57 -16.63
C ARG A 154 9.80 -12.83 -16.19
N VAL A 155 10.04 -13.02 -14.90
CA VAL A 155 10.64 -14.26 -14.36
C VAL A 155 9.68 -15.44 -14.49
N VAL A 156 8.42 -15.31 -14.08
CA VAL A 156 7.43 -16.40 -14.17
C VAL A 156 7.26 -16.88 -15.61
N LEU A 157 7.30 -15.97 -16.60
CA LEU A 157 7.19 -16.31 -18.03
C LEU A 157 8.32 -17.19 -18.57
N ILE A 158 9.45 -17.29 -17.87
CA ILE A 158 10.55 -18.22 -18.21
C ILE A 158 10.11 -19.66 -17.88
N PHE A 159 9.34 -19.85 -16.81
CA PHE A 159 8.85 -21.15 -16.34
C PHE A 159 7.49 -21.47 -16.97
N LYS A 160 7.51 -21.91 -18.24
CA LYS A 160 6.29 -22.10 -19.07
C LYS A 160 5.18 -22.90 -18.40
N THR A 161 5.49 -23.98 -17.69
CA THR A 161 4.50 -24.79 -16.97
C THR A 161 3.74 -23.98 -15.91
N MET A 162 4.44 -23.11 -15.17
CA MET A 162 3.82 -22.21 -14.21
C MET A 162 3.02 -21.13 -14.94
N ALA A 163 3.64 -20.47 -15.92
CA ALA A 163 3.02 -19.37 -16.67
C ALA A 163 1.70 -19.79 -17.35
N ASP A 164 1.64 -20.99 -17.93
CA ASP A 164 0.44 -21.54 -18.56
C ASP A 164 -0.67 -21.88 -17.53
N SER A 165 -0.31 -22.04 -16.26
CA SER A 165 -1.24 -22.30 -15.15
C SER A 165 -1.74 -21.02 -14.46
N VAL A 166 -1.18 -19.85 -14.78
CA VAL A 166 -1.63 -18.56 -14.23
C VAL A 166 -2.93 -18.14 -14.90
N GLU A 167 -4.02 -18.19 -14.12
CA GLU A 167 -5.36 -17.76 -14.56
C GLU A 167 -5.40 -16.26 -14.79
N ALA A 168 -4.89 -15.49 -13.82
CA ALA A 168 -4.81 -14.04 -13.90
C ALA A 168 -3.81 -13.48 -12.88
N ILE A 169 -3.36 -12.26 -13.14
CA ILE A 169 -2.64 -11.41 -12.20
C ILE A 169 -3.65 -10.44 -11.60
N TYR A 170 -3.73 -10.37 -10.28
CA TYR A 170 -4.64 -9.50 -9.54
C TYR A 170 -3.87 -8.41 -8.81
N LEU A 171 -4.27 -7.17 -9.01
CA LEU A 171 -3.66 -5.99 -8.41
C LEU A 171 -4.71 -5.30 -7.53
N VAL A 172 -4.42 -5.14 -6.23
CA VAL A 172 -5.30 -4.43 -5.31
C VAL A 172 -4.87 -2.97 -5.25
N GLU A 173 -5.62 -2.09 -5.91
CA GLU A 173 -5.29 -0.68 -6.13
C GLU A 173 -6.55 0.20 -6.13
N ALA A 174 -6.58 1.17 -5.22
CA ALA A 174 -7.67 2.13 -5.08
C ALA A 174 -7.50 3.34 -6.03
N SER A 175 -6.27 3.73 -6.35
CA SER A 175 -5.97 4.93 -7.12
C SER A 175 -6.19 4.74 -8.62
N SER A 176 -7.05 5.56 -9.23
CA SER A 176 -7.29 5.56 -10.67
C SER A 176 -6.05 5.89 -11.49
N SER A 177 -5.23 6.83 -11.02
CA SER A 177 -4.01 7.28 -11.70
C SER A 177 -2.92 6.20 -11.68
N LEU A 178 -2.75 5.51 -10.53
CA LEU A 178 -1.81 4.39 -10.43
C LEU A 178 -2.28 3.18 -11.25
N ARG A 179 -3.58 2.87 -11.26
CA ARG A 179 -4.13 1.83 -12.18
C ARG A 179 -3.80 2.13 -13.63
N GLU A 180 -3.91 3.39 -14.06
CA GLU A 180 -3.56 3.78 -15.43
C GLU A 180 -2.05 3.61 -15.70
N ALA A 181 -1.18 4.01 -14.77
CA ALA A 181 0.26 3.80 -14.88
C ALA A 181 0.64 2.30 -14.97
N GLN A 182 0.06 1.48 -14.09
CA GLN A 182 0.23 0.03 -14.09
C GLN A 182 -0.27 -0.59 -15.39
N LYS A 183 -1.41 -0.15 -15.91
CA LYS A 183 -1.95 -0.61 -17.20
C LYS A 183 -1.00 -0.27 -18.35
N VAL A 184 -0.48 0.96 -18.40
CA VAL A 184 0.50 1.35 -19.43
C VAL A 184 1.71 0.44 -19.38
N LEU A 185 2.21 0.13 -18.17
CA LEU A 185 3.36 -0.75 -17.97
C LEU A 185 3.07 -2.21 -18.36
N LEU A 186 1.97 -2.79 -17.88
CA LEU A 186 1.70 -4.24 -17.96
C LEU A 186 0.88 -4.65 -19.20
N CYS A 187 0.00 -3.78 -19.71
CA CYS A 187 -0.86 -4.04 -20.86
C CYS A 187 -0.51 -3.19 -22.09
N GLY A 188 0.26 -2.11 -21.92
CA GLY A 188 0.66 -1.21 -22.99
C GLY A 188 -0.23 0.04 -23.13
N PRO A 189 0.31 1.15 -23.70
CA PRO A 189 -0.34 2.46 -23.67
C PRO A 189 -1.64 2.55 -24.47
N LYS A 190 -1.77 1.76 -25.54
CA LYS A 190 -2.94 1.76 -26.42
C LYS A 190 -4.08 0.87 -25.91
N THR A 191 -3.83 0.06 -24.89
CA THR A 191 -4.81 -0.89 -24.35
C THR A 191 -5.83 -0.13 -23.51
N LYS A 192 -7.11 -0.49 -23.66
CA LYS A 192 -8.19 0.03 -22.82
C LYS A 192 -8.54 -0.99 -21.74
N MET A 193 -8.77 -0.51 -20.53
CA MET A 193 -9.30 -1.35 -19.46
C MET A 193 -10.78 -1.67 -19.74
N ARG A 194 -11.14 -2.95 -19.69
CA ARG A 194 -12.54 -3.40 -19.69
C ARG A 194 -13.06 -3.34 -18.27
N GLN A 195 -14.21 -2.71 -18.05
CA GLN A 195 -14.88 -2.75 -16.76
C GLN A 195 -15.45 -4.16 -16.52
N ILE A 196 -15.25 -4.67 -15.31
CA ILE A 196 -15.80 -5.95 -14.86
C ILE A 196 -16.58 -5.74 -13.57
N GLU A 197 -17.22 -6.79 -13.06
CA GLU A 197 -17.83 -6.75 -11.74
C GLU A 197 -16.78 -6.41 -10.69
N ASN A 198 -17.03 -5.33 -9.94
CA ASN A 198 -16.19 -4.80 -8.86
C ASN A 198 -14.76 -4.37 -9.25
N GLY A 199 -14.43 -4.24 -10.55
CA GLY A 199 -13.05 -3.93 -10.95
C GLY A 199 -12.84 -3.64 -12.43
N PHE A 200 -11.58 -3.74 -12.85
CA PHE A 200 -11.11 -3.50 -14.22
C PHE A 200 -10.20 -4.63 -14.69
N ALA A 201 -10.08 -4.84 -16.00
CA ALA A 201 -9.16 -5.83 -16.55
C ALA A 201 -8.54 -5.40 -17.88
N CYS A 202 -7.37 -5.95 -18.23
CA CYS A 202 -6.81 -5.92 -19.58
C CYS A 202 -5.89 -7.11 -19.82
N GLN A 203 -5.68 -7.46 -21.08
CA GLN A 203 -4.74 -8.52 -21.44
C GLN A 203 -3.30 -8.05 -21.23
N SER A 204 -2.48 -8.91 -20.63
CA SER A 204 -1.06 -8.66 -20.47
C SER A 204 -0.38 -8.53 -21.83
N LYS A 205 0.48 -7.52 -22.00
CA LYS A 205 1.29 -7.35 -23.22
C LYS A 205 2.34 -8.47 -23.37
N ALA A 206 2.75 -9.06 -22.25
CA ALA A 206 3.76 -10.11 -22.21
C ALA A 206 3.17 -11.53 -22.37
N SER A 207 1.89 -11.70 -22.07
CA SER A 207 1.14 -12.94 -22.29
C SER A 207 -0.33 -12.63 -22.63
N PRO A 208 -0.72 -12.64 -23.91
CA PRO A 208 -2.09 -12.31 -24.32
C PRO A 208 -3.17 -13.24 -23.77
N LYS A 209 -2.79 -14.40 -23.22
CA LYS A 209 -3.70 -15.37 -22.57
C LYS A 209 -3.97 -15.04 -21.11
N THR A 210 -3.17 -14.17 -20.49
CA THR A 210 -3.24 -13.84 -19.06
C THR A 210 -3.80 -12.44 -18.91
N ASP A 211 -4.89 -12.31 -18.14
CA ASP A 211 -5.44 -11.01 -17.79
C ASP A 211 -4.71 -10.40 -16.57
N ILE A 212 -4.51 -9.09 -16.62
CA ILE A 212 -4.24 -8.23 -15.47
C ILE A 212 -5.58 -7.68 -15.00
N ILE A 213 -5.92 -7.88 -13.73
CA ILE A 213 -7.20 -7.53 -13.13
C ILE A 213 -6.95 -6.63 -11.92
N TRP A 214 -7.67 -5.51 -11.85
CA TRP A 214 -7.61 -4.57 -10.73
C TRP A 214 -8.88 -4.64 -9.90
N TYR A 215 -8.70 -4.73 -8.59
CA TYR A 215 -9.76 -4.62 -7.59
C TYR A 215 -9.39 -3.54 -6.56
N GLU A 216 -10.37 -2.86 -6.00
CA GLU A 216 -10.12 -1.86 -4.94
C GLU A 216 -9.99 -2.51 -3.56
N ASP A 217 -10.55 -3.71 -3.38
CA ASP A 217 -10.47 -4.47 -2.13
C ASP A 217 -10.05 -5.92 -2.40
N PHE A 218 -9.19 -6.44 -1.54
CA PHE A 218 -8.67 -7.82 -1.58
C PHE A 218 -9.80 -8.88 -1.58
N SER A 219 -10.94 -8.58 -0.96
CA SER A 219 -12.09 -9.49 -0.86
C SER A 219 -12.81 -9.75 -2.18
N PHE A 220 -12.64 -8.88 -3.19
CA PHE A 220 -13.24 -9.08 -4.51
C PHE A 220 -12.50 -10.11 -5.36
N ILE A 221 -11.28 -10.49 -4.97
CA ILE A 221 -10.53 -11.49 -5.72
C ILE A 221 -11.21 -12.86 -5.55
N PRO A 222 -11.53 -13.58 -6.65
CA PRO A 222 -12.19 -14.87 -6.59
C PRO A 222 -11.50 -15.87 -5.65
N ARG A 223 -12.27 -16.42 -4.71
CA ARG A 223 -11.84 -17.38 -3.71
C ARG A 223 -12.49 -18.73 -4.00
N ASP A 224 -11.72 -19.68 -4.49
CA ASP A 224 -12.14 -21.07 -4.68
C ASP A 224 -11.03 -22.02 -4.26
N LYS A 225 -11.38 -23.26 -3.89
CA LYS A 225 -10.42 -24.28 -3.42
C LYS A 225 -9.44 -24.74 -4.49
N ASP A 226 -9.81 -24.60 -5.76
CA ASP A 226 -9.00 -25.00 -6.92
C ASP A 226 -8.04 -23.89 -7.38
N ARG A 227 -8.00 -22.76 -6.64
CA ARG A 227 -7.13 -21.62 -6.93
C ARG A 227 -6.00 -21.51 -5.92
N THR A 228 -4.82 -21.19 -6.44
CA THR A 228 -3.57 -21.21 -5.68
C THR A 228 -2.99 -19.80 -5.61
N PRO A 229 -3.18 -19.09 -4.48
CA PRO A 229 -2.84 -17.68 -4.36
C PRO A 229 -1.36 -17.48 -3.96
N TYR A 230 -0.60 -16.79 -4.81
CA TYR A 230 0.69 -16.20 -4.45
C TYR A 230 0.48 -14.71 -4.22
N ILE A 231 0.53 -14.29 -2.96
CA ILE A 231 0.21 -12.92 -2.51
C ILE A 231 1.50 -12.20 -2.16
N ILE A 232 1.69 -11.02 -2.71
CA ILE A 232 2.85 -10.17 -2.46
C ILE A 232 2.33 -8.85 -1.88
N ALA A 233 2.89 -8.42 -0.77
CA ALA A 233 2.64 -7.11 -0.17
C ALA A 233 3.98 -6.48 0.15
N HIS A 234 4.42 -5.54 -0.67
CA HIS A 234 5.70 -4.84 -0.51
C HIS A 234 5.42 -3.36 -0.27
N GLU A 235 5.85 -2.83 0.88
CA GLU A 235 5.59 -1.43 1.27
C GLU A 235 4.09 -1.08 1.20
N PHE A 236 3.29 -1.94 1.83
CA PHE A 236 1.83 -1.84 1.85
C PHE A 236 1.28 -1.69 3.26
N PHE A 237 1.90 -2.37 4.23
CA PHE A 237 1.37 -2.44 5.59
C PHE A 237 1.76 -1.21 6.42
N ASP A 238 2.84 -0.52 6.06
CA ASP A 238 3.29 0.74 6.68
C ASP A 238 2.33 1.91 6.40
N ALA A 239 1.64 1.88 5.27
CA ALA A 239 0.61 2.84 4.88
C ALA A 239 -0.77 2.53 5.50
N LEU A 240 -0.95 1.38 6.15
CA LEU A 240 -2.23 1.05 6.77
C LEU A 240 -2.44 1.84 8.07
N PRO A 241 -3.64 2.40 8.30
CA PRO A 241 -3.89 3.25 9.46
C PRO A 241 -3.58 2.59 10.81
N ILE A 242 -2.91 3.35 11.69
CA ILE A 242 -2.58 2.94 13.06
C ILE A 242 -3.35 3.76 14.10
N HIS A 243 -3.64 3.13 15.22
CA HIS A 243 -3.99 3.78 16.47
C HIS A 243 -2.77 3.79 17.39
N ALA A 244 -2.54 4.90 18.09
CA ALA A 244 -1.48 5.01 19.08
C ALA A 244 -2.07 5.18 20.49
N PHE A 245 -1.48 4.52 21.48
CA PHE A 245 -1.95 4.54 22.86
C PHE A 245 -0.80 4.82 23.81
N THR A 246 -1.06 5.58 24.88
CA THR A 246 -0.13 5.80 25.98
C THR A 246 -0.73 5.28 27.27
N ASN A 247 0.05 4.50 28.03
CA ASN A 247 -0.35 3.98 29.32
C ASN A 247 -0.23 5.05 30.41
N THR A 248 -1.34 5.36 31.07
CA THR A 248 -1.43 6.38 32.13
C THR A 248 -1.72 5.75 33.49
N ASP A 249 -1.71 6.54 34.56
CA ASP A 249 -2.15 6.10 35.89
C ASP A 249 -3.62 5.62 35.92
N ASN A 250 -4.42 5.98 34.91
CA ASN A 250 -5.82 5.59 34.75
C ASN A 250 -6.03 4.61 33.57
N GLY A 251 -4.99 3.85 33.22
CA GLY A 251 -4.96 2.89 32.11
C GLY A 251 -4.64 3.51 30.75
N TRP A 252 -4.80 2.74 29.68
CA TRP A 252 -4.52 3.18 28.32
C TRP A 252 -5.40 4.35 27.88
N ARG A 253 -4.78 5.33 27.22
CA ARG A 253 -5.44 6.46 26.56
C ARG A 253 -4.97 6.55 25.12
N GLU A 254 -5.90 6.84 24.21
CA GLU A 254 -5.60 6.99 22.79
C GLU A 254 -4.96 8.34 22.51
N MET A 255 -3.97 8.36 21.61
CA MET A 255 -3.44 9.59 21.03
C MET A 255 -4.34 9.99 19.86
N LEU A 256 -4.97 11.14 19.97
CA LEU A 256 -5.88 11.72 18.99
C LEU A 256 -5.20 12.88 18.27
N VAL A 257 -5.61 13.12 17.02
CA VAL A 257 -5.15 14.25 16.22
C VAL A 257 -6.08 15.43 16.47
N ASN A 258 -5.48 16.57 16.85
CA ASN A 258 -6.17 17.82 17.10
C ASN A 258 -5.55 18.95 16.25
N THR A 259 -6.24 20.08 16.13
CA THR A 259 -5.66 21.29 15.54
C THR A 259 -4.59 21.87 16.45
N SER A 260 -3.49 22.38 15.88
CA SER A 260 -2.37 22.91 16.65
C SER A 260 -2.64 24.34 17.15
N PRO A 261 -2.63 24.62 18.47
CA PRO A 261 -2.59 25.98 18.97
C PRO A 261 -1.15 26.51 19.00
N GLY A 262 -0.48 26.63 17.84
CA GLY A 262 0.84 27.28 17.70
C GLY A 262 2.05 26.58 18.37
N LYS A 263 3.16 26.47 17.61
CA LYS A 263 4.48 25.95 18.02
C LYS A 263 4.46 24.61 18.80
N GLY A 264 4.17 23.52 18.09
CA GLY A 264 4.40 22.16 18.60
C GLY A 264 5.78 21.61 18.19
N GLN A 265 6.50 21.03 19.15
CA GLN A 265 7.67 20.17 18.88
C GLN A 265 7.18 18.77 18.43
N PHE A 266 7.87 18.14 17.46
CA PHE A 266 7.63 16.74 17.10
C PHE A 266 8.83 15.89 17.46
N ILE A 267 8.54 14.68 17.93
CA ILE A 267 9.54 13.66 18.24
C ILE A 267 9.64 12.76 17.02
N THR A 268 10.78 12.78 16.34
CA THR A 268 11.15 11.74 15.37
C THR A 268 11.95 10.65 16.10
N LYS A 269 12.20 9.52 15.43
CA LYS A 269 13.05 8.44 15.93
C LYS A 269 14.47 8.90 16.34
N ASP A 270 14.91 10.04 15.81
CA ASP A 270 16.22 10.66 16.06
C ASP A 270 16.16 11.85 17.05
N GLY A 271 14.99 12.11 17.65
CA GLY A 271 14.78 13.18 18.64
C GLY A 271 13.87 14.32 18.16
N VAL A 272 13.88 15.46 18.87
CA VAL A 272 13.12 16.66 18.50
C VAL A 272 13.88 17.37 17.36
N SER A 273 13.31 17.39 16.16
CA SER A 273 13.89 18.11 15.01
C SER A 273 13.18 19.45 14.80
N GLU A 274 13.90 20.56 15.02
CA GLU A 274 13.48 21.91 14.64
C GLU A 274 13.66 22.13 13.12
N LEU A 275 12.86 21.46 12.28
CA LEU A 275 12.78 21.81 10.85
C LEU A 275 11.61 22.78 10.61
N GLU A 276 11.71 23.98 11.18
CA GLU A 276 10.78 25.08 10.88
C GLU A 276 11.15 25.77 9.57
N THR A 277 10.91 25.14 8.42
CA THR A 277 10.68 25.91 7.18
C THR A 277 9.20 26.28 7.12
N ARG A 278 8.86 27.48 6.64
CA ARG A 278 7.45 27.94 6.51
C ARG A 278 6.56 26.97 5.70
N SER A 279 7.15 26.05 4.93
CA SER A 279 6.45 25.02 4.16
C SER A 279 6.12 23.73 4.93
N ASN A 280 6.81 23.44 6.04
CA ASN A 280 6.65 22.20 6.84
C ASN A 280 6.12 22.45 8.27
N THR A 281 5.59 23.64 8.53
CA THR A 281 4.96 23.91 9.83
C THR A 281 3.74 23.02 10.01
N PRO A 282 3.62 22.31 11.14
CA PRO A 282 2.47 21.45 11.42
C PRO A 282 1.17 22.25 11.53
N GLU A 283 0.09 21.72 10.97
CA GLU A 283 -1.26 22.25 11.18
C GLU A 283 -2.02 21.45 12.25
N PHE A 284 -1.56 20.22 12.49
CA PHE A 284 -2.15 19.29 13.46
C PHE A 284 -1.11 18.82 14.48
N SER A 285 -1.57 18.22 15.57
CA SER A 285 -0.70 17.63 16.60
C SER A 285 -1.40 16.46 17.28
N LEU A 286 -0.62 15.61 17.95
CA LEU A 286 -1.15 14.56 18.80
C LEU A 286 -1.46 15.10 20.19
N ALA A 287 -2.66 14.80 20.68
CA ALA A 287 -3.10 15.06 22.03
C ALA A 287 -3.65 13.79 22.66
N LEU A 288 -3.41 13.60 23.95
CA LEU A 288 -3.94 12.45 24.68
C LEU A 288 -5.46 12.61 24.88
N ALA A 289 -6.22 11.55 24.66
CA ALA A 289 -7.65 11.53 24.95
C ALA A 289 -7.89 11.74 26.46
N ASN A 290 -8.82 12.64 26.80
CA ASN A 290 -9.17 12.93 28.19
C ASN A 290 -9.88 11.75 28.89
N ALA A 291 -10.55 10.90 28.11
CA ALA A 291 -11.27 9.72 28.58
C ALA A 291 -10.85 8.48 27.78
N PRO A 292 -11.05 7.26 28.32
CA PRO A 292 -10.88 6.03 27.54
C PRO A 292 -11.76 6.05 26.29
N THR A 293 -11.19 5.68 25.14
CA THR A 293 -11.94 5.48 23.90
C THR A 293 -12.29 3.99 23.76
N PRO A 294 -13.27 3.62 22.91
CA PRO A 294 -13.52 2.22 22.61
C PRO A 294 -12.26 1.47 22.16
N HIS A 295 -11.41 2.11 21.33
CA HIS A 295 -10.16 1.50 20.87
C HIS A 295 -9.14 1.34 22.01
N SER A 296 -9.03 2.31 22.93
CA SER A 296 -8.09 2.21 24.06
C SER A 296 -8.49 1.14 25.08
N ILE A 297 -9.78 0.77 25.14
CA ILE A 297 -10.27 -0.32 25.97
C ILE A 297 -10.08 -1.68 25.28
N LEU A 298 -10.32 -1.75 23.96
CA LEU A 298 -10.41 -3.02 23.25
C LEU A 298 -9.08 -3.50 22.65
N LEU A 299 -8.26 -2.60 22.10
CA LEU A 299 -7.07 -3.01 21.32
C LEU A 299 -5.88 -3.45 22.17
N PRO A 300 -5.44 -2.71 23.22
CA PRO A 300 -4.31 -3.15 24.04
C PRO A 300 -4.52 -4.54 24.67
N PRO A 301 -5.72 -4.95 25.11
CA PRO A 301 -5.93 -6.30 25.63
C PRO A 301 -5.92 -7.45 24.59
N LEU A 302 -5.80 -7.17 23.28
CA LEU A 302 -5.86 -8.21 22.24
C LEU A 302 -4.63 -9.12 22.20
N SER A 303 -3.45 -8.64 22.60
CA SER A 303 -2.22 -9.42 22.65
C SER A 303 -1.58 -9.34 24.03
N GLN A 304 -0.99 -10.46 24.46
CA GLN A 304 -0.23 -10.49 25.72
C GLN A 304 0.97 -9.52 25.67
N ARG A 305 1.57 -9.32 24.49
CA ARG A 305 2.68 -8.38 24.28
C ARG A 305 2.30 -6.95 24.66
N TYR A 306 1.09 -6.52 24.28
CA TYR A 306 0.57 -5.19 24.61
C TYR A 306 0.21 -5.08 26.12
N LYS A 307 -0.38 -6.13 26.69
CA LYS A 307 -0.67 -6.20 28.14
C LYS A 307 0.59 -6.13 29.00
N ASP A 308 1.66 -6.78 28.58
CA ASP A 308 2.90 -6.78 29.34
C ASP A 308 3.52 -5.37 29.45
N LEU A 309 3.25 -4.50 28.47
CA LEU A 309 3.66 -3.09 28.47
C LEU A 309 2.79 -2.21 29.38
N GLU A 310 1.63 -2.67 29.83
CA GLU A 310 0.79 -1.95 30.80
C GLU A 310 1.47 -1.81 32.18
N LYS A 311 2.47 -2.65 32.45
CA LYS A 311 3.30 -2.55 33.67
C LYS A 311 4.26 -1.37 33.62
N LEU A 312 4.50 -0.80 32.44
CA LEU A 312 5.41 0.31 32.22
C LEU A 312 4.61 1.61 32.14
N LYS A 313 4.83 2.52 33.09
CA LYS A 313 4.20 3.85 33.09
C LYS A 313 4.68 4.64 31.87
N ASN A 314 3.74 5.33 31.21
CA ASN A 314 3.98 6.11 29.99
C ASN A 314 4.47 5.28 28.80
N ALA A 315 4.31 3.95 28.82
CA ALA A 315 4.56 3.14 27.63
C ALA A 315 3.64 3.58 26.50
N THR A 316 4.20 3.73 25.31
CA THR A 316 3.44 4.01 24.08
C THR A 316 3.42 2.75 23.22
N ILE A 317 2.28 2.45 22.61
CA ILE A 317 2.12 1.35 21.65
C ILE A 317 1.33 1.83 20.44
N GLU A 318 1.67 1.29 19.27
CA GLU A 318 0.96 1.52 18.01
C GLU A 318 0.38 0.19 17.51
N ILE A 319 -0.90 0.22 17.13
CA ILE A 319 -1.65 -0.97 16.69
C ILE A 319 -2.41 -0.61 15.41
N SER A 320 -2.28 -1.42 14.36
CA SER A 320 -3.12 -1.31 13.16
C SER A 320 -4.13 -2.46 13.09
N PRO A 321 -5.40 -2.23 13.48
CA PRO A 321 -6.46 -3.23 13.31
C PRO A 321 -6.66 -3.65 11.85
N GLU A 322 -6.42 -2.74 10.89
CA GLU A 322 -6.57 -3.01 9.47
C GLU A 322 -5.52 -3.99 8.96
N SER A 323 -4.26 -3.81 9.35
CA SER A 323 -3.18 -4.76 9.12
C SER A 323 -3.52 -6.15 9.66
N LEU A 324 -4.05 -6.23 10.89
CA LEU A 324 -4.47 -7.50 11.48
C LEU A 324 -5.65 -8.13 10.74
N GLY A 325 -6.64 -7.33 10.33
CA GLY A 325 -7.80 -7.79 9.57
C GLY A 325 -7.44 -8.29 8.17
N LEU A 326 -6.47 -7.66 7.51
CA LEU A 326 -5.96 -8.13 6.22
C LEU A 326 -5.15 -9.42 6.36
N MET A 327 -4.28 -9.50 7.38
CA MET A 327 -3.50 -10.70 7.66
C MET A 327 -4.39 -11.91 7.99
N GLU A 328 -5.53 -11.68 8.64
CA GLU A 328 -6.57 -12.69 8.82
C GLU A 328 -7.08 -13.23 7.48
N LYS A 329 -7.52 -12.33 6.58
CA LYS A 329 -8.04 -12.68 5.26
C LYS A 329 -7.00 -13.45 4.43
N ILE A 330 -5.75 -12.99 4.42
CA ILE A 330 -4.63 -13.65 3.72
C ILE A 330 -4.43 -15.08 4.27
N SER A 331 -4.38 -15.23 5.59
CA SER A 331 -4.11 -16.52 6.25
C SER A 331 -5.24 -17.53 6.06
N GLN A 332 -6.49 -17.07 6.15
CA GLN A 332 -7.66 -17.90 5.85
C GLN A 332 -7.66 -18.35 4.39
N ARG A 333 -7.29 -17.46 3.46
CA ARG A 333 -7.25 -17.78 2.03
C ARG A 333 -6.22 -18.86 1.71
N ILE A 334 -4.97 -18.71 2.20
CA ILE A 334 -3.90 -19.70 2.00
C ILE A 334 -4.27 -21.02 2.68
N GLY A 335 -4.77 -20.96 3.92
CA GLY A 335 -5.15 -22.15 4.68
C GLY A 335 -6.31 -22.94 4.06
N GLU A 336 -7.26 -22.27 3.41
CA GLU A 336 -8.37 -22.93 2.72
C GLU A 336 -7.97 -23.53 1.38
N ALA A 337 -7.13 -22.85 0.60
CA ALA A 337 -6.55 -23.40 -0.62
C ALA A 337 -5.64 -24.62 -0.32
N GLY A 338 -4.96 -24.59 0.83
CA GLY A 338 -3.94 -25.59 1.18
C GLY A 338 -2.72 -25.55 0.26
N ALA A 339 -2.61 -24.49 -0.54
CA ALA A 339 -1.55 -24.16 -1.49
C ALA A 339 -1.43 -22.63 -1.60
N GLY A 340 -0.42 -22.16 -2.32
CA GLY A 340 -0.06 -20.77 -2.44
C GLY A 340 0.91 -20.33 -1.35
N ALA A 341 1.19 -19.03 -1.30
CA ALA A 341 2.05 -18.42 -0.30
C ALA A 341 1.76 -16.92 -0.24
N ALA A 342 1.99 -16.28 0.90
CA ALA A 342 2.08 -14.83 1.01
C ALA A 342 3.49 -14.42 1.40
N LEU A 343 3.99 -13.35 0.79
CA LEU A 343 5.22 -12.67 1.16
C LEU A 343 4.89 -11.22 1.49
N ILE A 344 5.15 -10.84 2.75
CA ILE A 344 5.00 -9.49 3.25
C ILE A 344 6.40 -8.92 3.47
N MET A 345 6.70 -7.79 2.85
CA MET A 345 7.98 -7.11 2.97
C MET A 345 7.79 -5.63 3.23
N ASP A 346 8.29 -5.17 4.37
CA ASP A 346 8.08 -3.81 4.84
C ASP A 346 9.13 -3.44 5.89
N TYR A 347 9.26 -2.15 6.23
CA TYR A 347 10.07 -1.75 7.37
C TYR A 347 9.26 -1.76 8.66
N GLY A 348 9.93 -2.12 9.75
CA GLY A 348 9.27 -2.22 11.03
C GLY A 348 10.04 -3.03 12.06
N THR A 349 9.34 -3.34 13.14
CA THR A 349 9.86 -4.05 14.31
C THR A 349 9.73 -5.56 14.13
N SER A 350 10.65 -6.33 14.72
CA SER A 350 10.62 -7.80 14.66
C SER A 350 10.30 -8.45 15.98
N ASP A 351 10.71 -7.84 17.09
CA ASP A 351 10.69 -8.40 18.45
C ASP A 351 10.07 -7.43 19.49
N THR A 352 9.84 -6.19 19.09
CA THR A 352 9.29 -5.11 19.91
C THR A 352 7.93 -4.66 19.39
N VAL A 353 7.15 -3.98 20.22
CA VAL A 353 5.92 -3.33 19.79
C VAL A 353 6.29 -1.94 19.26
N PRO A 354 5.81 -1.52 18.07
CA PRO A 354 6.10 -0.19 17.55
C PRO A 354 5.60 0.91 18.49
N ALA A 355 6.38 1.99 18.58
CA ALA A 355 6.08 3.17 19.37
C ALA A 355 6.79 4.39 18.75
N ASN A 356 6.07 5.51 18.65
CA ASN A 356 6.56 6.77 18.08
C ASN A 356 7.19 6.60 16.69
N SER A 357 6.56 5.78 15.84
CA SER A 357 7.06 5.46 14.51
C SER A 357 6.44 6.30 13.41
N LEU A 358 5.32 6.99 13.66
CA LEU A 358 4.67 7.81 12.64
C LEU A 358 5.64 8.84 12.02
N ARG A 359 5.77 8.85 10.70
CA ARG A 359 6.63 9.80 9.98
C ARG A 359 5.97 10.34 8.72
N GLY A 360 6.40 11.52 8.30
CA GLY A 360 6.05 12.14 7.04
C GLY A 360 7.24 12.12 6.09
N ILE A 361 7.02 11.84 4.81
CA ILE A 361 8.03 11.96 3.75
C ILE A 361 7.49 12.88 2.67
N LEU A 362 8.31 13.86 2.25
CA LEU A 362 8.02 14.76 1.15
C LEU A 362 9.31 15.05 0.40
N LYS A 363 9.34 14.79 -0.92
CA LYS A 363 10.50 15.03 -1.79
C LYS A 363 11.82 14.44 -1.28
N HIS A 364 11.77 13.20 -0.79
CA HIS A 364 12.89 12.48 -0.16
C HIS A 364 13.42 13.07 1.15
N GLU A 365 12.71 14.02 1.76
CA GLU A 365 13.05 14.58 3.08
C GLU A 365 12.02 14.13 4.12
N ILE A 366 12.51 13.80 5.32
CA ILE A 366 11.66 13.51 6.47
C ILE A 366 11.03 14.83 6.93
N CYS A 367 9.71 14.85 7.08
CA CYS A 367 8.96 16.00 7.55
C CYS A 367 7.91 15.60 8.60
N SER A 368 7.20 16.59 9.15
CA SER A 368 6.12 16.31 10.09
C SER A 368 4.95 15.65 9.35
N PRO A 369 4.45 14.49 9.83
CA PRO A 369 3.23 13.86 9.28
C PRO A 369 1.97 14.72 9.48
N PHE A 370 2.08 15.77 10.32
CA PHE A 370 1.00 16.71 10.62
C PHE A 370 1.05 18.01 9.80
N SER A 371 1.95 18.07 8.82
CA SER A 371 2.04 19.17 7.87
C SER A 371 1.46 18.75 6.52
N ARG A 372 0.83 19.70 5.80
CA ARG A 372 0.32 19.50 4.44
C ARG A 372 -0.43 18.17 4.21
N PRO A 373 -1.50 17.87 4.98
CA PRO A 373 -2.31 16.67 4.77
C PRO A 373 -2.68 16.46 3.30
N GLY A 374 -2.44 15.24 2.79
CA GLY A 374 -2.70 14.89 1.39
C GLY A 374 -1.50 15.09 0.47
N GLU A 375 -0.52 15.90 0.87
CA GLU A 375 0.71 16.07 0.09
C GLU A 375 1.91 15.31 0.67
N VAL A 376 1.94 15.13 1.98
CA VAL A 376 2.96 14.34 2.70
C VAL A 376 2.54 12.87 2.69
N ASP A 377 3.49 11.99 2.36
CA ASP A 377 3.33 10.55 2.53
C ASP A 377 3.47 10.21 4.02
N VAL A 378 2.47 9.55 4.59
CA VAL A 378 2.39 9.27 6.03
C VAL A 378 2.45 7.78 6.28
N SER A 379 3.40 7.34 7.09
CA SER A 379 3.65 5.92 7.31
C SER A 379 4.11 5.58 8.73
N ALA A 380 3.98 4.31 9.12
CA ALA A 380 4.30 3.77 10.44
C ALA A 380 5.06 2.44 10.38
N ASP A 381 5.81 2.09 11.43
CA ASP A 381 6.58 0.84 11.49
C ASP A 381 5.59 -0.33 11.60
N VAL A 382 5.79 -1.36 10.77
CA VAL A 382 4.98 -2.59 10.83
C VAL A 382 5.35 -3.44 12.05
N ASP A 383 4.36 -3.89 12.82
CA ASP A 383 4.53 -4.89 13.90
C ASP A 383 4.49 -6.31 13.31
N PHE A 384 5.64 -6.80 12.83
CA PHE A 384 5.71 -8.11 12.18
C PHE A 384 5.37 -9.27 13.11
N THR A 385 5.62 -9.13 14.42
CA THR A 385 5.22 -10.17 15.38
C THR A 385 3.70 -10.19 15.54
N ALA A 386 3.01 -9.05 15.54
CA ALA A 386 1.55 -9.03 15.59
C ALA A 386 0.93 -9.60 14.30
N LEU A 387 1.53 -9.34 13.12
CA LEU A 387 1.13 -9.99 11.88
C LEU A 387 1.29 -11.52 11.98
N ALA A 388 2.43 -11.99 12.49
CA ALA A 388 2.69 -13.41 12.64
C ALA A 388 1.71 -14.10 13.63
N GLU A 389 1.50 -13.50 14.82
CA GLU A 389 0.53 -13.98 15.80
C GLU A 389 -0.88 -14.05 15.20
N LYS A 390 -1.29 -12.99 14.49
CA LYS A 390 -2.61 -12.93 13.86
C LYS A 390 -2.77 -14.01 12.78
N ALA A 391 -1.75 -14.23 11.95
CA ALA A 391 -1.78 -15.26 10.92
C ALA A 391 -1.97 -16.67 11.50
N ILE A 392 -1.18 -17.03 12.53
CA ILE A 392 -1.25 -18.32 13.23
C ILE A 392 -2.63 -18.52 13.87
N ASN A 393 -3.16 -17.48 14.53
CA ASN A 393 -4.45 -17.55 15.21
C ASN A 393 -5.64 -17.60 14.24
N SER A 394 -5.48 -17.07 13.03
CA SER A 394 -6.55 -16.99 12.03
C SER A 394 -6.74 -18.30 11.26
N SER A 395 -5.71 -19.16 11.18
CA SER A 395 -5.82 -20.45 10.49
C SER A 395 -4.80 -21.46 11.03
N LYS A 396 -5.29 -22.58 11.57
CA LYS A 396 -4.43 -23.72 11.97
C LYS A 396 -3.79 -24.46 10.79
N LYS A 397 -4.14 -24.08 9.56
CA LYS A 397 -3.66 -24.69 8.31
C LYS A 397 -2.56 -23.88 7.65
N VAL A 398 -2.02 -22.85 8.32
CA VAL A 398 -0.86 -22.10 7.84
C VAL A 398 0.29 -22.16 8.84
N GLU A 399 1.49 -22.02 8.31
CA GLU A 399 2.72 -21.78 9.05
C GLU A 399 3.25 -20.40 8.67
N VAL A 400 3.87 -19.73 9.64
CA VAL A 400 4.48 -18.42 9.46
C VAL A 400 5.99 -18.55 9.63
N HIS A 401 6.73 -17.93 8.71
CA HIS A 401 8.19 -17.90 8.73
C HIS A 401 8.68 -16.46 8.73
N GLY A 402 9.62 -16.17 9.63
CA GLY A 402 10.13 -14.82 9.86
C GLY A 402 9.46 -14.13 11.06
N PRO A 403 9.60 -12.80 11.17
CA PRO A 403 10.28 -11.94 10.23
C PRO A 403 11.80 -12.21 10.14
N VAL A 404 12.39 -12.05 8.96
CA VAL A 404 13.85 -12.03 8.76
C VAL A 404 14.25 -10.69 8.16
N LYS A 405 15.49 -10.24 8.37
CA LYS A 405 16.02 -9.03 7.73
C LYS A 405 16.00 -9.16 6.20
N GLN A 406 15.69 -8.08 5.49
CA GLN A 406 15.71 -8.04 4.02
C GLN A 406 17.05 -8.49 3.45
N ARG A 407 18.17 -8.04 4.04
CA ARG A 407 19.52 -8.49 3.65
C ARG A 407 19.65 -10.02 3.66
N ALA A 408 19.18 -10.66 4.74
CA ALA A 408 19.29 -12.11 4.89
C ALA A 408 18.41 -12.83 3.87
N PHE A 409 17.17 -12.35 3.69
CA PHE A 409 16.23 -12.89 2.71
C PHE A 409 16.76 -12.80 1.27
N LEU A 410 17.13 -11.61 0.81
CA LEU A 410 17.66 -11.38 -0.54
C LEU A 410 19.01 -12.07 -0.75
N GLY A 411 19.85 -12.10 0.29
CA GLY A 411 21.12 -12.81 0.29
C GLY A 411 20.94 -14.30 0.02
N MET A 412 19.98 -14.94 0.69
CA MET A 412 19.65 -16.35 0.47
C MET A 412 19.04 -16.63 -0.91
N LEU A 413 18.35 -15.66 -1.52
CA LEU A 413 17.81 -15.77 -2.87
C LEU A 413 18.85 -15.56 -3.98
N GLY A 414 20.07 -15.16 -3.63
CA GLY A 414 21.16 -15.00 -4.58
C GLY A 414 21.24 -13.60 -5.23
N ILE A 415 20.92 -12.55 -4.48
CA ILE A 415 21.00 -11.17 -4.98
C ILE A 415 22.39 -10.79 -5.50
N LYS A 416 23.44 -11.25 -4.81
CA LYS A 416 24.82 -10.95 -5.19
C LYS A 416 25.12 -11.57 -6.56
N GLU A 417 24.83 -12.84 -6.72
CA GLU A 417 25.07 -13.62 -7.93
C GLU A 417 24.32 -13.02 -9.12
N ARG A 418 23.06 -12.60 -8.91
CA ARG A 418 22.27 -11.98 -9.96
C ARG A 418 22.79 -10.60 -10.36
N THR A 419 23.18 -9.76 -9.39
CA THR A 419 23.79 -8.47 -9.66
C THR A 419 25.11 -8.62 -10.42
N GLU A 420 25.98 -9.53 -9.99
CA GLU A 420 27.27 -9.80 -10.66
C GLU A 420 27.08 -10.33 -12.08
N PHE A 421 26.10 -11.19 -12.30
CA PHE A 421 25.73 -11.66 -13.64
C PHE A 421 25.35 -10.49 -14.57
N LEU A 422 24.46 -9.60 -14.14
CA LEU A 422 24.03 -8.46 -14.96
C LEU A 422 25.18 -7.50 -15.26
N ILE A 423 26.09 -7.28 -14.30
CA ILE A 423 27.28 -6.45 -14.53
C ILE A 423 28.23 -7.09 -15.54
N ARG A 424 28.37 -8.43 -15.53
CA ARG A 424 29.20 -9.14 -16.50
C ARG A 424 28.62 -9.03 -17.91
N GLU A 425 27.32 -9.27 -18.08
CA GLU A 425 26.65 -9.14 -19.39
C GLU A 425 26.83 -7.74 -19.98
N LEU A 426 26.71 -6.69 -19.16
CA LEU A 426 26.95 -5.31 -19.60
C LEU A 426 28.38 -5.04 -20.10
N LYS A 427 29.37 -5.80 -19.62
CA LYS A 427 30.78 -5.68 -20.04
C LYS A 427 31.11 -6.50 -21.28
N GLU A 428 30.37 -7.58 -21.51
CA GLU A 428 30.57 -8.48 -22.64
C GLU A 428 29.78 -8.04 -23.89
N GLU A 429 28.76 -7.19 -23.74
CA GLU A 429 28.08 -6.55 -24.88
C GLU A 429 29.06 -5.67 -25.68
N PRO A 430 29.28 -5.93 -26.98
CA PRO A 430 30.19 -5.13 -27.80
C PRO A 430 29.59 -3.74 -28.05
N SER A 431 30.04 -2.74 -27.29
CA SER A 431 29.68 -1.34 -27.56
C SER A 431 30.51 -0.82 -28.73
N TYR A 432 29.83 -0.47 -29.83
CA TYR A 432 30.42 0.36 -30.89
C TYR A 432 30.42 1.82 -30.40
N GLY A 433 31.44 2.20 -29.62
CA GLY A 433 31.65 3.59 -29.21
C GLY A 433 32.24 3.76 -27.81
N TRP A 434 32.73 4.97 -27.52
CA TRP A 434 33.10 5.41 -26.17
C TRP A 434 31.83 5.44 -25.30
N ASP A 435 31.55 4.35 -24.58
CA ASP A 435 30.26 4.10 -23.92
C ASP A 435 30.27 4.51 -22.44
N ASP A 436 29.84 5.74 -22.19
CA ASP A 436 29.57 6.30 -20.85
C ASP A 436 28.34 5.66 -20.18
N GLY A 437 27.40 5.14 -20.96
CA GLY A 437 26.12 4.60 -20.49
C GLY A 437 26.24 3.26 -19.78
N ASN A 438 27.16 2.38 -20.19
CA ASN A 438 27.36 1.09 -19.53
C ASN A 438 28.05 1.24 -18.15
N GLU A 439 28.98 2.18 -18.01
CA GLU A 439 29.57 2.51 -16.70
C GLU A 439 28.52 3.05 -15.72
N GLU A 440 27.62 3.92 -16.18
CA GLU A 440 26.51 4.43 -15.36
C GLU A 440 25.54 3.33 -14.92
N LYS A 441 25.20 2.39 -15.82
CA LYS A 441 24.36 1.23 -15.49
C LYS A 441 25.04 0.29 -14.50
N GLU A 442 26.33 -0.01 -14.68
CA GLU A 442 27.10 -0.80 -13.72
C GLU A 442 27.07 -0.14 -12.34
N LYS A 443 27.35 1.16 -12.29
CA LYS A 443 27.32 1.94 -11.04
C LYS A 443 25.92 1.90 -10.40
N ALA A 444 24.86 2.03 -11.20
CA ALA A 444 23.49 1.94 -10.71
C ALA A 444 23.17 0.55 -10.15
N LEU A 445 23.61 -0.53 -10.79
CA LEU A 445 23.44 -1.90 -10.28
C LEU A 445 24.16 -2.11 -8.94
N ARG A 446 25.40 -1.61 -8.81
CA ARG A 446 26.19 -1.71 -7.58
C ARG A 446 25.56 -0.91 -6.43
N LEU A 447 25.17 0.34 -6.70
CA LEU A 447 24.49 1.19 -5.72
C LEU A 447 23.13 0.61 -5.33
N GLY A 448 22.38 0.05 -6.29
CA GLY A 448 21.10 -0.59 -6.02
C GLY A 448 21.24 -1.83 -5.13
N HIS A 449 22.23 -2.69 -5.42
CA HIS A 449 22.57 -3.82 -4.55
C HIS A 449 22.91 -3.35 -3.13
N ASP A 450 23.86 -2.41 -3.00
CA ASP A 450 24.28 -1.88 -1.69
C ASP A 450 23.12 -1.26 -0.92
N ARG A 451 22.26 -0.49 -1.58
CA ARG A 451 21.05 0.08 -0.96
C ARG A 451 20.09 -1.00 -0.45
N LEU A 452 19.85 -2.07 -1.22
CA LEU A 452 18.91 -3.13 -0.86
C LEU A 452 19.39 -4.02 0.29
N VAL A 453 20.70 -4.29 0.39
CA VAL A 453 21.26 -5.24 1.37
C VAL A 453 22.17 -4.60 2.44
N GLY A 454 22.53 -3.34 2.28
CA GLY A 454 23.38 -2.59 3.20
C GLY A 454 22.72 -2.40 4.57
N GLU A 455 23.53 -2.38 5.63
CA GLU A 455 23.09 -2.12 7.01
C GLU A 455 23.55 -0.73 7.51
N HIS A 456 24.10 0.12 6.62
CA HIS A 456 24.55 1.48 6.95
C HIS A 456 23.38 2.47 6.99
N ALA A 457 23.66 3.73 7.34
CA ALA A 457 22.68 4.82 7.23
C ALA A 457 22.24 4.95 5.76
N GLY A 458 20.94 4.75 5.52
CA GLY A 458 20.35 4.62 4.18
C GLY A 458 20.30 3.19 3.63
N GLY A 459 21.00 2.21 4.18
CA GLY A 459 20.80 0.81 3.77
C GLY A 459 19.40 0.31 4.18
N MET A 460 18.73 -0.42 3.29
CA MET A 460 17.41 -1.03 3.58
C MET A 460 17.53 -2.40 4.24
N GLY A 461 18.72 -3.01 4.19
CA GLY A 461 18.93 -4.42 4.51
C GLY A 461 18.58 -4.81 5.94
N ALA A 462 18.79 -3.90 6.91
CA ALA A 462 18.46 -4.12 8.32
C ALA A 462 17.06 -3.62 8.69
N ILE A 463 16.58 -2.55 8.07
CA ILE A 463 15.34 -1.85 8.46
C ILE A 463 14.12 -2.60 7.93
N TYR A 464 14.20 -3.07 6.69
CA TYR A 464 13.18 -3.89 6.05
C TYR A 464 13.25 -5.34 6.55
N LYS A 465 12.08 -5.95 6.67
CA LYS A 465 11.88 -7.34 7.05
C LYS A 465 11.04 -8.06 5.99
N ALA A 466 11.20 -9.37 5.93
CA ALA A 466 10.35 -10.26 5.15
C ALA A 466 9.65 -11.25 6.09
N LEU A 467 8.37 -11.51 5.86
CA LEU A 467 7.54 -12.48 6.55
C LEU A 467 6.80 -13.31 5.50
N ALA A 468 6.85 -14.63 5.63
CA ALA A 468 6.12 -15.54 4.75
C ALA A 468 5.02 -16.27 5.50
N VAL A 469 3.87 -16.44 4.85
CA VAL A 469 2.78 -17.30 5.29
C VAL A 469 2.54 -18.37 4.24
N ILE A 470 2.64 -19.63 4.62
CA ILE A 470 2.48 -20.77 3.72
C ILE A 470 1.52 -21.80 4.32
N PRO A 471 0.95 -22.73 3.53
CA PRO A 471 0.17 -23.84 4.07
C PRO A 471 1.01 -24.69 5.02
N ALA A 472 0.41 -25.09 6.14
CA ALA A 472 1.07 -25.90 7.16
C ALA A 472 1.43 -27.28 6.59
N ARG A 473 2.73 -27.63 6.63
CA ARG A 473 3.24 -28.92 6.17
C ARG A 473 4.54 -29.22 6.90
N LYS A 474 4.51 -30.27 7.72
CA LYS A 474 5.64 -30.67 8.59
C LYS A 474 6.98 -30.65 7.86
N GLY A 475 7.93 -29.92 8.42
CA GLY A 475 9.34 -29.91 7.99
C GLY A 475 9.65 -29.05 6.77
N ARG A 476 8.67 -28.35 6.19
CA ARG A 476 8.91 -27.44 5.07
C ARG A 476 9.28 -26.05 5.59
N ARG A 477 10.36 -25.48 5.07
CA ARG A 477 10.67 -24.04 5.19
C ARG A 477 10.72 -23.40 3.81
N PRO A 478 10.19 -22.18 3.64
CA PRO A 478 10.34 -21.43 2.40
C PRO A 478 11.78 -20.94 2.24
N VAL A 479 12.20 -20.78 0.98
CA VAL A 479 13.54 -20.24 0.68
C VAL A 479 13.64 -18.81 1.21
N GLY A 480 14.79 -18.45 1.78
CA GLY A 480 15.00 -17.16 2.43
C GLY A 480 14.63 -17.11 3.92
N PHE A 481 14.08 -18.20 4.47
CA PHE A 481 13.68 -18.32 5.88
C PHE A 481 14.33 -19.53 6.58
N GLY A 482 15.57 -19.85 6.18
CA GLY A 482 16.29 -21.05 6.60
C GLY A 482 15.94 -22.33 5.83
N GLY A 483 15.15 -22.25 4.75
CA GLY A 483 14.99 -23.33 3.78
C GLY A 483 16.09 -23.32 2.72
N GLU A 484 16.50 -24.50 2.25
CA GLU A 484 17.47 -24.67 1.17
C GLU A 484 16.80 -24.72 -0.21
N VAL A 485 17.51 -24.27 -1.25
CA VAL A 485 17.14 -24.47 -2.66
C VAL A 485 17.52 -25.90 -3.05
N THR A 486 16.82 -26.90 -2.52
CA THR A 486 17.01 -28.28 -2.96
C THR A 486 16.15 -28.53 -4.20
N GLY A 487 16.81 -28.68 -5.35
CA GLY A 487 16.24 -29.43 -6.45
C GLY A 487 16.30 -30.91 -6.04
N GLU A 488 15.28 -31.39 -5.34
CA GLU A 488 15.14 -32.83 -5.16
C GLU A 488 15.00 -33.45 -6.54
N LYS A 489 16.07 -34.11 -6.99
CA LYS A 489 16.03 -35.10 -8.07
C LYS A 489 15.18 -36.26 -7.56
N ASP A 490 13.88 -36.21 -7.81
CA ASP A 490 13.04 -37.40 -7.89
C ASP A 490 12.22 -37.35 -9.19
#